data_AF-A0AAZ1XLG2-F1
#
_entry.id   AF-A0AAZ1XLG2-F1
#
_cell.length_a   1.000
_cell.length_b   1.000
_cell.length_c   1.000
_cell.angle_alpha   90.00
_cell.angle_beta   90.00
_cell.angle_gamma   90.00
#
_symmetry.space_group_name_H-M   'P 1'
#
loop_
_entity.id
_entity.type
_entity.pdbx_description
1 polymer ?
#
loop_
_entity_poly.entity_id
_entity_poly.type
_entity_poly.pdbx_seq_one_letter_code
_entity_poly.pdbx_strand_id
1 'polypeptide(L)'
;MGREHKISLFADDILIYLTNPNITFPKLLSLLETFGSLSGYKLNILKTQILTFNYKPNQEIKSKVNLNWESEWMKYLGVNITKDLSKLYNANFNPLSVMIPVINVAYLQLWRPGLLNWRLGRAPFIHP
;
A
#
# COMPACT_ATOMS: atom_id res chain seq x y z
N MET A 1 2.18 -33.60 -25.39
CA MET A 1 3.31 -32.74 -24.97
C MET A 1 2.71 -31.53 -24.26
N GLY A 2 2.73 -31.50 -22.92
CA GLY A 2 2.25 -30.34 -22.16
C GLY A 2 3.32 -29.26 -22.11
N ARG A 3 2.94 -28.00 -22.31
CA ARG A 3 3.84 -26.85 -22.11
C ARG A 3 3.71 -26.40 -20.66
N GLU A 4 4.82 -26.43 -19.94
CA GLU A 4 4.93 -25.83 -18.61
C GLU A 4 5.17 -24.33 -18.78
N HIS A 5 4.33 -23.50 -18.14
CA HIS A 5 4.48 -22.06 -18.11
C HIS A 5 4.73 -21.63 -16.67
N LYS A 6 5.95 -21.16 -16.37
CA LYS A 6 6.30 -20.55 -15.08
C LYS A 6 6.09 -19.04 -15.16
N ILE A 7 5.16 -18.54 -14.37
CA ILE A 7 4.89 -17.12 -14.21
C ILE A 7 5.27 -16.75 -12.78
N SER A 8 6.34 -15.98 -12.58
CA SER A 8 6.68 -15.36 -11.29
C SER A 8 6.20 -13.92 -11.30
N LEU A 9 5.13 -13.64 -10.57
CA LEU A 9 4.61 -12.28 -10.36
C LEU A 9 5.16 -11.74 -9.04
N PHE A 10 5.84 -10.59 -9.12
CA PHE A 10 6.48 -9.89 -8.01
C PHE A 10 5.72 -8.59 -7.71
N ALA A 11 4.46 -8.72 -7.32
CA ALA A 11 3.66 -7.58 -6.87
C ALA A 11 3.18 -7.85 -5.45
N ASP A 12 3.77 -7.17 -4.48
CA ASP A 12 3.40 -7.30 -3.07
C ASP A 12 2.07 -6.59 -2.78
N ASP A 13 1.80 -5.47 -3.46
CA ASP A 13 0.61 -4.63 -3.26
C ASP A 13 -0.06 -4.27 -4.59
N ILE A 14 -1.39 -4.28 -4.63
CA ILE A 14 -2.21 -3.86 -5.77
C ILE A 14 -3.02 -2.62 -5.38
N LEU A 15 -2.94 -1.56 -6.17
CA LEU A 15 -3.76 -0.36 -6.02
C LEU A 15 -4.83 -0.33 -7.11
N ILE A 16 -6.11 -0.19 -6.73
CA ILE A 16 -7.26 -0.25 -7.64
C ILE A 16 -8.13 0.99 -7.45
N TYR A 17 -8.52 1.61 -8.56
CA TYR A 17 -9.45 2.74 -8.58
C TYR A 17 -10.77 2.29 -9.20
N LEU A 18 -11.88 2.62 -8.54
CA LEU A 18 -13.21 2.21 -8.96
C LEU A 18 -14.12 3.42 -9.16
N THR A 19 -14.76 3.50 -10.32
CA THR A 19 -15.90 4.39 -10.56
C THR A 19 -17.20 3.62 -10.35
N ASN A 20 -18.27 4.29 -9.91
CA ASN A 20 -19.57 3.67 -9.60
C ASN A 20 -19.46 2.44 -8.66
N PRO A 21 -18.98 2.61 -7.42
CA PRO A 21 -18.59 1.50 -6.55
C PRO A 21 -19.71 0.50 -6.25
N ASN A 22 -20.98 0.95 -6.25
CA ASN A 22 -22.14 0.05 -6.08
C ASN A 22 -22.18 -1.08 -7.13
N ILE A 23 -21.69 -0.83 -8.35
CA ILE A 23 -21.67 -1.79 -9.45
C ILE A 23 -20.31 -2.46 -9.57
N THR A 24 -19.22 -1.69 -9.46
CA THR A 24 -17.87 -2.16 -9.76
C THR A 24 -17.19 -2.88 -8.60
N PHE A 25 -17.46 -2.49 -7.35
CA PHE A 25 -16.87 -3.17 -6.19
C PHE A 25 -17.32 -4.64 -6.06
N PRO A 26 -18.62 -4.98 -6.21
CA PRO A 26 -19.04 -6.39 -6.25
C PRO A 26 -18.38 -7.20 -7.36
N LYS A 27 -18.22 -6.61 -8.56
CA LYS A 27 -17.56 -7.28 -9.69
C LYS A 27 -16.07 -7.51 -9.42
N LEU A 28 -15.40 -6.53 -8.82
CA LEU A 28 -14.01 -6.65 -8.40
C LEU A 28 -13.84 -7.80 -7.39
N LEU A 29 -14.69 -7.88 -6.37
CA LEU A 29 -14.63 -8.95 -5.39
C LEU A 29 -14.75 -10.34 -6.04
N SER A 30 -15.72 -10.51 -6.94
CA SER A 30 -15.89 -11.77 -7.68
C SER A 30 -14.68 -12.11 -8.56
N LEU A 31 -14.06 -11.10 -9.19
CA LEU A 31 -12.84 -11.29 -9.98
C LEU A 31 -11.66 -11.71 -9.10
N LEU A 32 -11.47 -11.07 -7.94
CA LEU A 32 -10.42 -11.40 -6.99
C LEU A 32 -10.62 -12.80 -6.39
N GLU A 33 -11.86 -13.20 -6.11
CA GLU A 33 -12.19 -14.56 -5.67
C GLU A 33 -11.89 -15.60 -6.76
N THR A 34 -12.28 -15.33 -8.00
CA THR A 34 -11.99 -16.21 -9.14
C THR A 34 -10.49 -16.35 -9.36
N PHE A 35 -9.77 -15.24 -9.38
CA PHE A 35 -8.32 -15.23 -9.49
C PHE A 35 -7.67 -15.98 -8.33
N GLY A 36 -8.14 -15.75 -7.10
CA GLY A 36 -7.64 -16.41 -5.91
C GLY A 36 -7.86 -17.93 -5.93
N SER A 37 -9.01 -18.38 -6.43
CA SER A 37 -9.29 -19.81 -6.63
C SER A 37 -8.37 -20.46 -7.66
N LEU A 38 -7.98 -19.75 -8.72
CA LEU A 38 -7.13 -20.28 -9.79
C LEU A 38 -5.63 -20.24 -9.43
N SER A 39 -5.22 -19.23 -8.66
CA SER A 39 -3.81 -18.95 -8.34
C SER A 39 -3.40 -19.41 -6.93
N GLY A 40 -4.36 -19.70 -6.06
CA GLY A 40 -4.13 -19.99 -4.64
C GLY A 40 -3.91 -18.74 -3.78
N TYR A 41 -3.94 -17.52 -4.34
CA TYR A 41 -3.82 -16.29 -3.57
C TYR A 41 -5.14 -15.94 -2.85
N LYS A 42 -5.03 -15.37 -1.65
CA LYS A 42 -6.17 -14.91 -0.86
C LYS A 42 -6.03 -13.43 -0.53
N LEU A 43 -7.11 -12.67 -0.67
CA LEU A 43 -7.16 -11.28 -0.23
C LEU A 43 -6.88 -11.19 1.29
N ASN A 44 -5.86 -10.42 1.66
CA ASN A 44 -5.53 -10.19 3.06
C ASN A 44 -6.32 -8.98 3.57
N ILE A 45 -7.48 -9.23 4.17
CA ILE A 45 -8.39 -8.18 4.66
C ILE A 45 -7.71 -7.28 5.69
N LEU A 46 -6.83 -7.83 6.55
CA LEU A 46 -6.13 -7.06 7.58
C LEU A 46 -5.11 -6.05 7.01
N LYS A 47 -4.54 -6.37 5.84
CA LYS A 47 -3.61 -5.47 5.13
C LYS A 47 -4.29 -4.61 4.06
N THR A 48 -5.53 -4.92 3.71
CA THR A 48 -6.27 -4.20 2.68
C THR A 48 -6.78 -2.88 3.26
N GLN A 49 -6.47 -1.78 2.59
CA GLN A 49 -6.98 -0.46 2.92
C GLN A 49 -7.94 0.04 1.84
N ILE A 50 -8.90 0.87 2.23
CA ILE A 50 -9.84 1.49 1.32
C ILE A 50 -10.00 2.97 1.67
N LEU A 51 -10.10 3.80 0.64
CA LEU A 51 -10.36 5.23 0.77
C LEU A 51 -11.50 5.60 -0.18
N THR A 52 -12.52 6.28 0.35
CA THR A 52 -13.73 6.62 -0.40
C THR A 52 -13.76 8.12 -0.71
N PHE A 53 -14.03 8.47 -1.97
CA PHE A 53 -14.18 9.86 -2.43
C PHE A 53 -15.60 10.07 -2.92
N ASN A 54 -16.30 11.06 -2.36
CA ASN A 54 -17.68 11.42 -2.72
C ASN A 54 -18.64 10.21 -2.75
N TYR A 55 -18.36 9.20 -1.92
CA TYR A 55 -19.09 7.94 -1.90
C TYR A 55 -19.28 7.50 -0.46
N LYS A 56 -20.50 7.07 -0.14
CA LYS A 56 -20.85 6.44 1.13
C LYS A 56 -21.44 5.06 0.82
N PRO A 57 -20.76 3.96 1.19
CA PRO A 57 -21.26 2.63 0.93
C PRO A 57 -22.54 2.36 1.74
N ASN A 58 -23.52 1.75 1.10
CA ASN A 58 -24.71 1.25 1.75
C ASN A 58 -24.39 -0.02 2.58
N GLN A 59 -25.36 -0.49 3.36
CA GLN A 59 -25.18 -1.66 4.23
C GLN A 59 -24.89 -2.94 3.43
N GLU A 60 -25.43 -3.07 2.22
CA GLU A 60 -25.17 -4.21 1.32
C GLU A 60 -23.71 -4.29 0.89
N ILE A 61 -23.09 -3.15 0.55
CA ILE A 61 -21.66 -3.11 0.20
C ILE A 61 -20.80 -3.36 1.43
N LYS A 62 -21.15 -2.75 2.58
CA LYS A 62 -20.42 -2.94 3.84
C LYS A 62 -20.43 -4.40 4.31
N SER A 63 -21.51 -5.15 4.03
CA SER A 63 -21.64 -6.55 4.46
C SER A 63 -20.85 -7.54 3.60
N LYS A 64 -20.51 -7.20 2.34
CA LYS A 64 -19.72 -8.09 1.47
C LYS A 64 -18.32 -8.35 1.99
N VAL A 65 -17.69 -7.33 2.57
CA VAL A 65 -16.32 -7.40 3.07
C VAL A 65 -16.15 -6.42 4.23
N ASN A 66 -15.63 -6.92 5.35
CA ASN A 66 -15.41 -6.13 6.55
C ASN A 66 -14.13 -5.30 6.45
N LEU A 67 -14.20 -4.15 5.76
CA LEU A 67 -13.13 -3.16 5.66
C LEU A 67 -13.47 -1.90 6.44
N ASN A 68 -12.45 -1.09 6.74
CA ASN A 68 -12.64 0.25 7.28
C ASN A 68 -13.07 1.22 6.18
N TRP A 69 -14.37 1.29 5.91
CA TRP A 69 -14.97 2.16 4.89
C TRP A 69 -14.91 3.67 5.21
N GLU A 70 -14.61 4.01 6.46
CA GLU A 70 -14.62 5.38 6.98
C GLU A 70 -13.19 5.90 7.22
N SER A 71 -12.20 5.27 6.60
CA SER A 71 -10.83 5.75 6.66
C SER A 71 -10.71 7.17 6.08
N GLU A 72 -9.92 8.01 6.76
CA GLU A 72 -9.62 9.38 6.34
C GLU A 72 -8.29 9.48 5.57
N TRP A 73 -7.51 8.40 5.56
CA TRP A 73 -6.28 8.28 4.80
C TRP A 73 -5.96 6.81 4.51
N MET A 74 -5.04 6.60 3.57
CA MET A 74 -4.38 5.31 3.34
C MET A 74 -2.91 5.56 3.01
N LYS A 75 -2.05 4.56 3.20
CA LYS A 75 -0.63 4.68 2.90
C LYS A 75 -0.24 3.76 1.77
N TYR A 76 0.46 4.31 0.77
CA TYR A 76 0.97 3.54 -0.35
C TYR A 76 2.40 4.00 -0.69
N LEU A 77 3.35 3.06 -0.71
CA LEU A 77 4.77 3.32 -0.99
C LEU A 77 5.39 4.46 -0.16
N GLY A 78 4.96 4.60 1.10
CA GLY A 78 5.44 5.66 1.99
C GLY A 78 4.68 6.98 1.89
N VAL A 79 3.78 7.13 0.92
CA VAL A 79 2.96 8.33 0.73
C VAL A 79 1.60 8.15 1.42
N ASN A 80 1.21 9.11 2.25
CA ASN A 80 -0.10 9.18 2.86
C ASN A 80 -1.08 9.85 1.88
N ILE A 81 -2.03 9.08 1.36
CA ILE A 81 -3.13 9.57 0.53
C ILE A 81 -4.29 9.92 1.46
N THR A 82 -4.60 11.20 1.58
CA THR A 82 -5.68 11.70 2.44
C THR A 82 -7.00 11.80 1.66
N LYS A 83 -8.12 11.60 2.35
CA LYS A 83 -9.46 11.80 1.80
C LYS A 83 -9.71 13.26 1.42
N ASP A 84 -9.26 14.16 2.28
CA ASP A 84 -9.17 15.58 2.00
C ASP A 84 -7.88 15.86 1.23
N LEU A 85 -7.99 16.05 -0.08
CA LEU A 85 -6.86 16.26 -0.98
C LEU A 85 -6.10 17.57 -0.68
N SER A 86 -6.74 18.55 -0.05
CA SER A 86 -6.06 19.80 0.35
C SER A 86 -4.98 19.55 1.41
N LYS A 87 -5.11 18.48 2.19
CA LYS A 87 -4.14 18.07 3.22
C LYS A 87 -3.00 17.22 2.67
N LEU A 88 -3.06 16.78 1.42
CA LEU A 88 -2.08 15.84 0.84
C LEU A 88 -0.65 16.40 0.92
N TYR A 89 -0.47 17.69 0.62
CA TYR A 89 0.83 18.35 0.71
C TYR A 89 1.37 18.32 2.13
N ASN A 90 0.62 18.87 3.09
CA ASN A 90 1.04 18.96 4.48
C ASN A 90 1.27 17.59 5.13
N ALA A 91 0.46 16.59 4.78
CA ALA A 91 0.56 15.23 5.32
C ALA A 91 1.85 14.51 4.90
N ASN A 92 2.47 14.90 3.78
CA ASN A 92 3.65 14.24 3.23
C ASN A 92 4.90 15.12 3.30
N PHE A 93 4.82 16.39 2.91
CA PHE A 93 5.99 17.26 2.81
C PHE A 93 6.45 17.84 4.14
N ASN A 94 5.55 18.19 5.06
CA ASN A 94 5.95 18.78 6.34
C ASN A 94 6.82 17.80 7.17
N PRO A 95 6.45 16.52 7.33
CA PRO A 95 7.32 15.54 7.99
C PRO A 95 8.68 15.39 7.29
N LEU A 96 8.70 15.40 5.96
CA LEU A 96 9.94 15.30 5.18
C LEU A 96 10.86 16.51 5.39
N SER A 97 10.32 17.73 5.46
CA SER A 97 11.13 18.93 5.70
C SER A 97 11.86 18.90 7.05
N VAL A 98 11.28 18.23 8.06
CA VAL A 98 11.91 18.01 9.37
C VAL A 98 12.91 16.85 9.31
N MET A 99 12.59 15.79 8.57
CA MET A 99 13.46 14.61 8.47
C MET A 99 14.70 14.85 7.61
N ILE A 100 14.63 15.60 6.50
CA ILE A 100 15.74 15.76 5.55
C ILE A 100 17.04 16.27 6.24
N PRO A 101 17.00 17.29 7.12
CA PRO A 101 18.19 17.70 7.87
C PRO A 101 18.73 16.60 8.79
N VAL A 102 17.86 15.87 9.49
CA VAL A 102 18.23 14.79 10.43
C VAL A 102 18.84 13.60 9.69
N ILE A 103 18.22 13.20 8.57
CA ILE A 103 18.70 12.18 7.64
C ILE A 103 20.07 12.59 7.11
N ASN A 104 20.22 13.79 6.54
CA ASN A 104 21.53 14.22 6.03
C ASN A 104 22.62 14.16 7.10
N VAL A 105 22.35 14.60 8.33
CA VAL A 105 23.33 14.51 9.43
C VAL A 105 23.65 13.05 9.79
N ALA A 106 22.64 12.18 9.91
CA ALA A 106 22.83 10.77 10.26
C ALA A 106 23.55 9.98 9.15
N TYR A 107 23.17 10.18 7.89
CA TYR A 107 23.82 9.53 6.75
C TYR A 107 25.24 10.04 6.54
N LEU A 108 25.53 11.33 6.74
CA LEU A 108 26.90 11.86 6.71
C LEU A 108 27.77 11.31 7.86
N GLN A 109 27.19 11.01 9.02
CA GLN A 109 27.89 10.33 10.11
C GLN A 109 28.18 8.85 9.79
N LEU A 110 27.24 8.15 9.15
CA LEU A 110 27.41 6.77 8.67
C LEU A 110 28.40 6.65 7.51
N TRP A 111 28.46 7.66 6.63
CA TRP A 111 29.35 7.71 5.46
C TRP A 111 30.74 8.29 5.75
N ARG A 112 31.13 8.50 7.02
CA ARG A 112 32.51 8.90 7.34
C ARG A 112 33.49 7.86 6.77
N PRO A 113 34.42 8.24 5.87
CA PRO A 113 35.24 7.28 5.11
C PRO A 113 36.19 6.40 5.95
N GLY A 114 36.29 6.62 7.26
CA GLY A 114 37.23 5.94 8.15
C GLY A 114 36.74 4.64 8.78
N LEU A 115 35.50 4.20 8.54
CA LEU A 115 34.90 3.01 9.17
C LEU A 115 34.17 2.09 8.18
N LEU A 116 34.58 2.07 6.90
CA LEU A 116 34.00 1.16 5.91
C LEU A 116 34.69 -0.21 5.91
N ASN A 117 34.27 -1.10 6.80
CA ASN A 117 34.52 -2.53 6.67
C ASN A 117 33.42 -3.13 5.77
N TRP A 118 33.79 -3.64 4.60
CA TRP A 118 32.94 -4.21 3.54
C TRP A 118 32.15 -5.48 3.92
N ARG A 119 32.03 -5.78 5.21
CA ARG A 119 31.30 -6.94 5.74
C ARG A 119 30.18 -6.50 6.66
N LEU A 120 29.13 -5.88 6.13
CA LEU A 120 27.84 -5.82 6.83
C LEU A 120 26.72 -6.00 5.82
N GLY A 121 26.30 -7.25 5.69
CA GLY A 121 25.04 -7.60 5.05
C GLY A 121 23.85 -7.12 5.89
N ARG A 122 22.81 -6.67 5.19
CA ARG A 122 21.46 -6.39 5.70
C ARG A 122 21.39 -5.34 6.82
N ALA A 123 21.20 -4.09 6.41
CA ALA A 123 20.52 -3.12 7.28
C ALA A 123 19.12 -3.65 7.62
N PRO A 124 18.68 -3.63 8.89
CA PRO A 124 17.32 -3.99 9.23
C PRO A 124 16.39 -2.89 8.71
N PHE A 125 15.49 -3.25 7.81
CA PHE A 125 14.31 -2.44 7.53
C PHE A 125 13.50 -2.37 8.82
N ILE A 126 13.56 -1.24 9.52
CA ILE A 126 12.65 -0.94 10.61
C ILE A 126 11.30 -0.60 9.95
N HIS A 127 10.40 -1.56 9.90
CA HIS A 127 9.00 -1.33 9.52
C HIS A 127 8.30 -0.49 10.61
N PRO A 128 7.45 0.49 10.25
CA PRO A 128 6.38 0.94 11.13
C PRO A 128 5.24 -0.09 11.21
#